data_AF-A0AAC9I577-F1
#
_entry.id   AF-A0AAC9I577-F1
#
_cell.length_a   1.000
_cell.length_b   1.000
_cell.length_c   1.000
_cell.angle_alpha   90.00
_cell.angle_beta   90.00
_cell.angle_gamma   90.00
#
_symmetry.space_group_name_H-M   'P 1'
#
loop_
_entity.id
_entity.type
_entity.pdbx_description
1 polymer ?
#
loop_
_entity_poly.entity_id
_entity_poly.type
_entity_poly.pdbx_seq_one_letter_code
_entity_poly.pdbx_strand_id
1 'polypeptide(L)'
;MNLGKLEKTGLETALLFDKNGEVIDSLKIEYPINIAAMSNVIFTMCKEMLEDMKFNDLKQLILKTDTGLVIGNKFEDNLFLITTTNDISKLGLLLKVIDNLAPKS
;
A
#
# COMPACT_ATOMS: atom_id res chain seq x y z
N MET A 1 7.73 -11.03 0.96
CA MET A 1 8.26 -9.71 1.37
C MET A 1 8.57 -9.74 2.87
N ASN A 2 9.68 -9.15 3.35
CA ASN A 2 10.01 -9.10 4.79
C ASN A 2 9.82 -7.67 5.30
N LEU A 3 8.76 -7.41 6.09
CA LEU A 3 8.43 -6.08 6.59
C LEU A 3 9.46 -5.52 7.58
N GLY A 4 10.28 -6.37 8.23
CA GLY A 4 11.34 -5.92 9.14
C GLY A 4 12.44 -5.08 8.48
N LYS A 5 12.57 -5.12 7.14
CA LYS A 5 13.46 -4.22 6.39
C LYS A 5 12.89 -2.81 6.21
N LEU A 6 11.59 -2.62 6.42
CA LEU A 6 10.88 -1.35 6.25
C LEU A 6 11.00 -0.41 7.46
N GLU A 7 11.32 -0.93 8.63
CA GLU A 7 11.54 -0.09 9.82
C GLU A 7 12.68 0.92 9.60
N LYS A 8 13.66 0.58 8.76
CA LYS A 8 14.81 1.45 8.46
C LYS A 8 14.50 2.51 7.40
N THR A 9 13.32 2.50 6.78
CA THR A 9 12.98 3.37 5.64
C THR A 9 12.10 4.56 6.02
N GLY A 10 11.83 4.77 7.31
CA GLY A 10 10.99 5.87 7.80
C GLY A 10 9.49 5.63 7.67
N LEU A 11 9.10 4.37 7.46
CA LEU A 11 7.72 3.92 7.51
C LEU A 11 7.26 3.79 8.96
N GLU A 12 6.06 4.29 9.23
CA GLU A 12 5.48 4.19 10.57
C GLU A 12 4.71 2.89 10.75
N THR A 13 3.95 2.51 9.73
CA THR A 13 3.15 1.29 9.71
C THR A 13 3.25 0.61 8.35
N ALA A 14 2.99 -0.69 8.33
CA ALA A 14 2.88 -1.48 7.11
C ALA A 14 1.84 -2.60 7.28
N LEU A 15 1.12 -2.92 6.21
CA LEU A 15 0.18 -4.02 6.14
C LEU A 15 0.26 -4.66 4.76
N LEU A 16 0.60 -5.95 4.74
CA LEU A 16 0.61 -6.79 3.56
C LEU A 16 -0.61 -7.72 3.58
N PHE A 17 -1.37 -7.72 2.50
CA PHE A 17 -2.55 -8.57 2.34
C PHE A 17 -2.67 -9.05 0.88
N ASP A 18 -3.48 -10.08 0.66
CA ASP A 18 -3.74 -10.64 -0.66
C ASP A 18 -5.00 -10.04 -1.32
N LYS A 19 -5.29 -10.42 -2.57
CA LYS A 19 -6.52 -10.01 -3.28
C LYS A 19 -7.83 -10.44 -2.65
N ASN A 20 -7.82 -11.38 -1.72
CA ASN A 20 -9.02 -11.81 -1.01
C ASN A 20 -9.24 -10.96 0.27
N GLY A 21 -8.30 -10.06 0.59
CA GLY A 21 -8.32 -9.27 1.82
C GLY A 21 -7.72 -10.02 3.01
N GLU A 22 -7.08 -11.18 2.80
CA GLU A 22 -6.43 -11.95 3.86
C GLU A 22 -5.10 -11.30 4.23
N VAL A 23 -4.91 -11.06 5.54
CA VAL A 23 -3.69 -10.44 6.07
C VAL A 23 -2.54 -11.46 6.04
N ILE A 24 -1.44 -11.07 5.41
CA ILE A 24 -0.21 -11.87 5.36
C ILE A 24 0.77 -11.45 6.46
N ASP A 25 0.97 -10.14 6.64
CA ASP A 25 1.88 -9.59 7.64
C ASP A 25 1.49 -8.14 8.00
N SER A 26 1.82 -7.68 9.20
CA SER A 26 1.52 -6.33 9.64
C SER A 26 2.54 -5.79 10.64
N LEU A 27 2.77 -4.48 10.59
CA LEU A 27 3.68 -3.74 11.46
C LEU A 27 2.93 -2.53 12.03
N LYS A 28 2.80 -2.50 13.36
CA LYS A 28 2.24 -1.36 14.13
C LYS A 28 0.82 -0.95 13.68
N ILE A 29 0.00 -1.91 13.27
CA ILE A 29 -1.43 -1.72 12.94
C ILE A 29 -2.28 -2.48 13.94
N GLU A 30 -3.21 -1.79 14.60
CA GLU A 30 -4.10 -2.38 15.62
C GLU A 30 -5.22 -3.25 15.01
N TYR A 31 -5.79 -2.83 13.88
CA TYR A 31 -6.92 -3.50 13.20
C TYR A 31 -6.58 -3.94 11.76
N PRO A 32 -5.58 -4.82 11.55
CA PRO A 32 -5.07 -5.13 10.23
C PRO A 32 -6.10 -5.82 9.32
N ILE A 33 -6.97 -6.68 9.86
CA ILE A 33 -8.01 -7.38 9.10
C ILE A 33 -9.03 -6.40 8.53
N ASN A 34 -9.53 -5.48 9.36
CA ASN A 34 -10.52 -4.49 8.93
C ASN A 34 -9.94 -3.56 7.87
N ILE A 35 -8.69 -3.11 8.07
CA ILE A 35 -8.01 -2.22 7.13
C ILE A 35 -7.73 -2.96 5.81
N ALA A 36 -7.32 -4.23 5.83
CA ALA A 36 -7.14 -5.03 4.62
C ALA A 36 -8.45 -5.18 3.84
N ALA A 37 -9.55 -5.53 4.51
CA ALA A 37 -10.87 -5.67 3.89
C ALA A 37 -11.34 -4.35 3.23
N MET A 38 -11.26 -3.23 3.94
CA MET A 38 -11.62 -1.91 3.40
C MET A 38 -10.70 -1.50 2.24
N SER A 39 -9.39 -1.73 2.39
CA SER A 39 -8.41 -1.39 1.35
C SER A 39 -8.69 -2.17 0.06
N ASN A 40 -9.01 -3.46 0.17
CA ASN A 40 -9.34 -4.29 -1.00
C ASN A 40 -10.54 -3.73 -1.79
N VAL A 41 -11.58 -3.28 -1.07
CA VAL A 41 -12.74 -2.60 -1.69
C VAL A 41 -12.30 -1.30 -2.38
N ILE A 42 -11.51 -0.46 -1.72
CA ILE A 42 -11.02 0.81 -2.30
C ILE A 42 -10.20 0.56 -3.58
N PHE A 43 -9.28 -0.41 -3.55
CA PHE A 43 -8.49 -0.77 -4.74
C PHE A 43 -9.37 -1.23 -5.89
N THR A 44 -10.41 -2.02 -5.60
CA THR A 44 -11.37 -2.50 -6.61
C THR A 44 -12.13 -1.32 -7.22
N MET A 45 -12.71 -0.46 -6.38
CA MET A 45 -13.45 0.72 -6.85
C MET A 45 -12.58 1.67 -7.68
N CYS A 46 -11.34 1.93 -7.25
CA CYS A 46 -10.42 2.78 -8.01
C CYS A 46 -9.99 2.14 -9.33
N LYS A 47 -9.83 0.81 -9.38
CA LYS A 47 -9.53 0.10 -10.63
C LYS A 47 -10.68 0.25 -11.63
N GLU A 48 -11.90 -0.05 -11.21
CA GLU A 48 -13.10 0.06 -12.05
C GLU A 48 -13.29 1.51 -12.56
N MET A 49 -13.09 2.50 -11.69
CA MET A 49 -13.14 3.91 -12.10
C MET A 49 -12.10 4.25 -13.18
N LEU A 50 -10.86 3.75 -13.05
CA LEU A 50 -9.82 4.00 -14.06
C LEU A 50 -10.10 3.30 -15.39
N GLU A 51 -10.70 2.11 -15.35
CA GLU A 51 -11.17 1.39 -16.55
C GLU A 51 -12.24 2.21 -17.29
N ASP A 52 -13.24 2.72 -16.57
CA ASP A 52 -14.29 3.59 -17.12
C ASP A 52 -13.72 4.90 -17.71
N MET A 53 -12.68 5.44 -17.07
CA MET A 53 -11.96 6.62 -17.56
C MET A 53 -11.01 6.32 -18.72
N LYS A 54 -10.85 5.05 -19.12
CA LYS A 54 -9.89 4.59 -20.15
C LYS A 54 -8.44 4.96 -19.81
N PHE A 55 -8.09 4.93 -18.54
CA PHE A 55 -6.72 5.07 -18.04
C PHE A 55 -6.04 3.70 -17.91
N ASN A 56 -4.72 3.72 -17.68
CA ASN A 56 -3.93 2.52 -17.43
C ASN A 56 -4.27 1.88 -16.07
N ASP A 57 -3.77 0.66 -15.86
CA ASP A 57 -3.95 -0.11 -14.63
C ASP A 57 -3.56 0.64 -13.35
N LEU A 58 -4.35 0.43 -12.30
CA LEU A 58 -4.06 0.90 -10.96
C LEU A 58 -2.82 0.20 -10.38
N LYS A 59 -1.74 0.96 -10.18
CA LYS A 59 -0.52 0.48 -9.49
C LYS A 59 -0.43 0.93 -8.04
N GLN A 60 -0.92 2.13 -7.74
CA GLN A 60 -0.76 2.76 -6.42
C GLN A 60 -1.89 3.75 -6.12
N LEU A 61 -2.21 3.87 -4.83
CA LEU A 61 -3.09 4.87 -4.24
C LEU A 61 -2.31 5.69 -3.19
N ILE A 62 -2.49 7.00 -3.19
CA ILE A 62 -1.93 7.89 -2.17
C ILE A 62 -3.09 8.71 -1.59
N LEU A 63 -3.37 8.52 -0.30
CA LEU A 63 -4.32 9.32 0.45
C LEU A 63 -3.54 10.29 1.32
N LYS A 64 -3.79 11.59 1.14
CA LYS A 64 -3.20 12.64 1.97
C LYS A 64 -4.16 12.99 3.10
N THR A 65 -3.65 13.03 4.32
CA THR A 65 -4.35 13.53 5.50
C THR A 65 -3.71 14.84 5.97
N ASP A 66 -4.27 15.46 7.01
CA ASP A 66 -3.71 16.67 7.62
C ASP A 66 -2.33 16.43 8.23
N THR A 67 -2.03 15.18 8.60
CA THR A 67 -0.83 14.82 9.37
C THR A 67 0.14 13.92 8.61
N GLY A 68 -0.23 13.40 7.44
CA GLY A 68 0.59 12.40 6.77
C GLY A 68 0.01 11.85 5.48
N LEU A 69 0.57 10.71 5.06
CA LEU A 69 0.17 9.96 3.88
C LEU A 69 -0.16 8.52 4.25
N VAL A 70 -1.20 7.99 3.61
CA VAL A 70 -1.43 6.56 3.46
C VAL A 70 -1.10 6.19 2.03
N ILE A 71 -0.21 5.22 1.83
CA ILE A 71 0.24 4.78 0.52
C ILE A 71 -0.11 3.31 0.37
N GLY A 72 -1.04 3.02 -0.54
CA GLY A 72 -1.42 1.68 -0.94
C GLY A 72 -0.76 1.30 -2.25
N ASN A 73 -0.16 0.12 -2.33
CA ASN A 73 0.48 -0.39 -3.55
C ASN A 73 -0.12 -1.73 -3.96
N LYS A 74 -0.23 -1.97 -5.26
CA LYS A 74 -0.60 -3.25 -5.85
C LYS A 74 0.61 -3.85 -6.58
N PHE A 75 0.98 -5.07 -6.23
CA PHE A 75 2.04 -5.84 -6.88
C PHE A 75 1.48 -6.90 -7.84
N GLU A 76 2.34 -7.44 -8.72
CA GLU A 76 1.93 -8.38 -9.77
C GLU A 76 1.37 -9.70 -9.24
N ASP A 77 1.85 -10.17 -8.08
CA ASP A 77 1.38 -11.41 -7.43
C ASP A 77 0.00 -11.28 -6.73
N ASN A 78 -0.81 -10.27 -7.09
CA ASN A 78 -2.06 -9.94 -6.40
C ASN A 78 -1.87 -9.65 -4.89
N LEU A 79 -0.70 -9.13 -4.54
CA LEU A 79 -0.35 -8.66 -3.21
C LEU A 79 -0.55 -7.15 -3.11
N PHE A 80 -0.94 -6.71 -1.93
CA PHE A 80 -1.20 -5.30 -1.64
C PHE A 80 -0.45 -4.87 -0.39
N LEU A 81 0.17 -3.69 -0.43
CA LEU A 81 0.88 -3.10 0.70
C LEU A 81 0.29 -1.73 1.03
N ILE A 82 -0.32 -1.60 2.21
CA ILE A 82 -0.61 -0.30 2.82
C ILE A 82 0.55 0.09 3.73
N THR A 83 0.97 1.34 3.62
CA THR A 83 1.97 1.93 4.50
C THR A 83 1.59 3.36 4.88
N THR A 84 2.11 3.85 6.00
CA THR A 84 1.89 5.24 6.42
C THR A 84 3.18 5.98 6.76
N THR A 85 3.14 7.30 6.61
CA THR A 85 4.18 8.21 7.11
C THR A 85 3.56 9.55 7.51
N ASN A 86 4.00 10.13 8.63
CA ASN A 86 3.68 11.52 8.96
C ASN A 86 4.69 12.52 8.36
N ASP A 87 5.73 12.03 7.68
CA ASP A 87 6.74 12.87 7.03
C ASP A 87 6.51 12.89 5.51
N ILE A 88 5.64 13.80 5.07
CA ILE A 88 5.25 13.95 3.66
C ILE A 88 6.47 14.23 2.76
N SER A 89 7.54 14.84 3.29
CA SER A 89 8.75 15.14 2.53
C SER A 89 9.46 13.87 2.02
N LYS A 90 9.21 12.72 2.66
CA LYS A 90 9.82 11.43 2.32
C LYS A 90 9.09 10.67 1.22
N LEU A 91 7.99 11.19 0.66
CA LEU A 91 7.20 10.47 -0.35
C LEU A 91 8.06 9.89 -1.48
N GLY A 92 8.94 10.69 -2.09
CA GLY A 92 9.79 10.19 -3.18
C GLY A 92 10.73 9.05 -2.79
N LEU A 93 11.31 9.09 -1.58
CA LEU A 93 12.12 8.01 -1.03
C LEU A 93 11.28 6.76 -0.80
N LEU A 94 10.07 6.95 -0.30
CA LEU A 94 9.09 5.91 -0.03
C LEU A 94 8.68 5.17 -1.30
N LEU A 95 8.34 5.91 -2.34
CA LEU A 95 8.04 5.35 -3.66
C LEU A 95 9.20 4.48 -4.16
N LYS A 96 10.43 5.00 -4.09
CA LYS A 96 11.63 4.26 -4.49
C LYS A 96 11.85 2.99 -3.66
N VAL A 97 11.62 3.05 -2.35
CA VAL A 97 11.76 1.88 -1.47
C VAL A 97 10.74 0.82 -1.86
N ILE A 98 9.48 1.21 -2.05
CA ILE A 98 8.40 0.29 -2.40
C ILE A 98 8.63 -0.37 -3.76
N ASP A 99 9.09 0.38 -4.75
CA ASP A 99 9.46 -0.17 -6.07
C ASP A 99 10.58 -1.22 -5.96
N ASN A 100 11.49 -1.08 -5.00
CA ASN A 100 12.55 -2.06 -4.75
C ASN A 100 12.09 -3.28 -3.93
N LEU A 101 10.92 -3.22 -3.28
CA LEU A 101 10.32 -4.33 -2.55
C LEU A 101 9.43 -5.19 -3.42
N ALA A 102 8.91 -4.63 -4.52
CA ALA A 102 8.19 -5.39 -5.52
C ALA A 102 9.06 -6.59 -5.94
N PRO A 103 8.52 -7.82 -5.93
CA PRO A 103 9.22 -8.97 -6.49
C PRO A 103 9.66 -8.59 -7.90
N LYS A 104 10.97 -8.61 -8.16
CA LYS A 104 11.47 -8.49 -9.52
C LYS A 104 11.11 -9.80 -10.22
N SER A 105 10.34 -9.70 -11.30
CA SER A 105 10.08 -10.77 -12.24
C SER A 105 11.38 -11.34 -12.82
#